data_AF-X1M0G3-F1
#
_entry.id   AF-X1M0G3-F1
#
_cell.length_a   1.000
_cell.length_b   1.000
_cell.length_c   1.000
_cell.angle_alpha   90.00
_cell.angle_beta   90.00
_cell.angle_gamma   90.00
#
_symmetry.space_group_name_H-M   'P 1'
#
loop_
_entity.id
_entity.type
_entity.pdbx_description
1 polymer ?
#
loop_
_entity_poly.entity_id
_entity_poly.type
_entity_poly.pdbx_seq_one_letter_code
_entity_poly.pdbx_strand_id
1 'polypeptide(L)' 'MSLKDLLKQIYNYLDSVRKPFDKEDRIFLIRRAIDLVEDGLRWKDIKNELKHSLARYEEEGG' A
#
# COMPACT_ATOMS: atom_id res chain seq x y z
N MET A 1 7.89 -7.63 -14.67
CA MET A 1 7.23 -6.34 -14.35
C MET A 1 8.32 -5.39 -13.89
N SER A 2 8.38 -4.16 -14.40
CA SER A 2 9.41 -3.20 -13.95
C SER A 2 9.03 -2.62 -12.58
N LEU A 3 10.01 -2.10 -11.83
CA LEU A 3 9.78 -1.35 -10.59
C LEU A 3 8.79 -0.20 -10.81
N LYS A 4 8.91 0.50 -11.96
CA LYS A 4 8.02 1.60 -12.34
C LYS A 4 6.57 1.14 -12.51
N ASP A 5 6.35 -0.02 -13.14
CA ASP A 5 5.00 -0.58 -13.30
C ASP A 5 4.41 -1.02 -11.96
N LEU A 6 5.24 -1.55 -11.07
CA LEU A 6 4.83 -1.98 -9.73
C LEU A 6 4.44 -0.79 -8.85
N LEU A 7 5.25 0.27 -8.84
CA LEU A 7 4.92 1.52 -8.15
C LEU A 7 3.62 2.15 -8.69
N LYS A 8 3.40 2.09 -10.00
CA LYS A 8 2.14 2.55 -10.61
C LYS A 8 0.94 1.72 -10.15
N GLN A 9 1.08 0.40 -10.03
CA GLN A 9 0.02 -0.46 -9.49
C GLN A 9 -0.29 -0.18 -8.03
N ILE A 10 0.74 0.01 -7.20
CA ILE A 10 0.60 0.41 -5.80
C ILE A 10 -0.18 1.73 -5.70
N TYR A 11 0.24 2.75 -6.43
CA TYR A 11 -0.41 4.06 -6.41
C TYR A 11 -1.88 3.98 -6.84
N ASN A 12 -2.17 3.29 -7.95
CA ASN A 12 -3.53 3.09 -8.43
C ASN A 12 -4.40 2.31 -7.42
N TYR A 13 -3.83 1.33 -6.73
CA TYR A 13 -4.55 0.60 -5.69
C TYR A 13 -4.91 1.51 -4.53
N LEU A 14 -3.95 2.29 -4.02
CA LEU A 14 -4.19 3.24 -2.93
C LEU A 14 -5.23 4.30 -3.34
N ASP A 15 -5.16 4.82 -4.56
CA ASP A 15 -6.15 5.78 -5.09
C ASP A 15 -7.55 5.16 -5.26
N SER A 16 -7.63 3.86 -5.58
CA SER A 16 -8.90 3.12 -5.68
C SER A 16 -9.57 2.86 -4.33
N VAL A 17 -8.82 2.91 -3.23
CA VAL A 17 -9.40 2.76 -1.89
C VAL A 17 -10.15 4.04 -1.56
N ARG A 18 -11.47 3.93 -1.45
CA ARG A 18 -12.44 5.03 -1.34
C ARG A 18 -12.45 5.63 0.08
N LYS A 19 -11.28 5.99 0.61
CA LYS A 19 -11.09 6.60 1.91
C LYS A 19 -10.21 7.84 1.77
N PRO A 20 -10.54 8.97 2.40
CA PRO A 20 -9.61 10.08 2.49
C PRO A 20 -8.45 9.65 3.39
N PHE A 21 -7.40 9.12 2.79
CA PHE A 21 -6.12 9.00 3.46
C PHE A 21 -5.62 10.40 3.78
N ASP A 22 -5.27 10.64 5.04
CA ASP A 22 -4.49 11.82 5.35
C ASP A 22 -3.07 11.69 4.73
N LYS A 23 -2.27 12.75 4.84
CA LYS A 23 -0.93 12.75 4.24
C LYS A 23 -0.02 11.72 4.91
N GLU A 24 -0.20 11.42 6.18
CA GLU A 24 0.66 10.50 6.93
C GLU A 24 0.36 9.05 6.54
N ASP A 25 -0.92 8.69 6.41
CA ASP A 25 -1.39 7.41 5.92
C ASP A 25 -0.83 7.08 4.54
N ARG A 26 -0.89 8.05 3.61
CA ARG A 26 -0.35 7.86 2.26
C ARG A 26 1.15 7.59 2.31
N ILE A 27 1.89 8.33 3.13
CA ILE A 27 3.34 8.15 3.26
C ILE A 27 3.66 6.79 3.86
N PHE A 28 2.94 6.38 4.91
CA PHE A 28 3.11 5.08 5.55
C PHE A 28 2.85 3.92 4.58
N LEU A 29 1.72 3.94 3.87
CA LEU A 29 1.35 2.88 2.93
C LEU A 29 2.31 2.81 1.73
N ILE A 30 2.81 3.96 1.25
CA ILE A 30 3.82 3.99 0.19
C ILE A 30 5.15 3.42 0.68
N ARG A 31 5.63 3.81 1.87
CA ARG A 31 6.86 3.26 2.46
C ARG A 31 6.74 1.75 2.64
N ARG A 32 5.64 1.29 3.23
CA ARG A 32 5.38 -0.14 3.41
C ARG A 32 5.36 -0.87 2.07
N ALA A 33 4.75 -0.29 1.04
CA ALA A 33 4.74 -0.90 -0.29
C ALA A 33 6.16 -1.00 -0.89
N ILE A 34 7.01 0.02 -0.69
CA ILE A 34 8.42 0.00 -1.14
C ILE A 34 9.19 -1.12 -0.42
N ASP A 35 9.08 -1.22 0.91
CA ASP A 35 9.77 -2.26 1.69
C ASP A 35 9.40 -3.66 1.16
N LEU A 36 8.11 -3.91 0.90
CA LEU A 36 7.64 -5.18 0.38
C LEU A 36 8.17 -5.48 -1.04
N VAL A 37 8.40 -4.43 -1.85
CA VAL A 37 9.03 -4.57 -3.16
C VAL A 37 10.51 -4.90 -3.03
N GLU A 38 11.22 -4.26 -2.09
CA GLU A 38 12.62 -4.54 -1.79
C GLU A 38 12.82 -5.96 -1.25
N ASP A 39 11.85 -6.47 -0.47
CA ASP A 39 11.77 -7.87 -0.03
C ASP A 39 11.48 -8.86 -1.19
N GLY A 40 11.27 -8.37 -2.40
CA GLY A 40 11.03 -9.18 -3.59
C GLY A 40 9.63 -9.79 -3.66
N LEU A 41 8.68 -9.26 -2.88
CA LEU A 41 7.31 -9.77 -2.88
C LEU A 41 6.60 -9.49 -4.21
N ARG A 42 5.67 -10.39 -4.54
CA ARG A 42 4.84 -10.24 -5.73
C ARG A 42 3.66 -9.34 -5.41
N TRP A 43 3.10 -8.72 -6.45
CA TRP A 43 1.95 -7.82 -6.33
C TRP A 43 0.78 -8.40 -5.52
N LYS A 44 0.48 -9.69 -5.66
CA LYS A 44 -0.60 -10.36 -4.90
C LYS A 44 -0.38 -10.23 -3.39
N ASP A 45 0.84 -10.45 -2.94
CA ASP A 45 1.21 -10.45 -1.53
C ASP A 45 1.30 -9.01 -1.01
N ILE A 46 1.88 -8.10 -1.81
CA ILE A 46 1.91 -6.66 -1.53
C ILE A 46 0.49 -6.12 -1.32
N LYS A 47 -0.43 -6.45 -2.23
CA LYS A 47 -1.83 -6.01 -2.13
C LYS A 47 -2.50 -6.56 -0.86
N ASN A 48 -2.19 -7.80 -0.49
CA ASN A 48 -2.75 -8.40 0.72
C ASN A 48 -2.23 -7.70 1.97
N GLU A 49 -0.92 -7.48 2.06
CA GLU A 49 -0.27 -6.74 3.15
C GLU A 49 -0.83 -5.32 3.28
N LEU A 50 -0.96 -4.59 2.17
CA LEU A 50 -1.54 -3.24 2.19
C LEU A 50 -3.00 -3.25 2.68
N LYS A 51 -3.79 -4.24 2.26
CA LYS A 51 -5.18 -4.41 2.76
C LYS A 51 -5.21 -4.68 4.28
N HIS A 52 -4.29 -5.51 4.79
CA HIS A 52 -4.19 -5.78 6.23
C HIS A 52 -3.73 -4.56 7.02
N SER A 53 -2.76 -3.79 6.51
CA SER A 53 -2.33 -2.54 7.12
C SER A 53 -3.46 -1.51 7.18
N LEU A 54 -4.28 -1.42 6.14
CA LEU A 54 -5.49 -0.58 6.11
C LEU A 54 -6.51 -1.00 7.16
N ALA A 55 -6.78 -2.31 7.29
CA ALA A 55 -7.75 -2.82 8.25
C ALA A 55 -7.31 -2.60 9.71
N ARG A 56 -6.02 -2.82 10.01
CA ARG A 56 -5.49 -2.56 11.37
C ARG A 56 -5.59 -1.08 11.76
N TYR A 57 -5.34 -0.19 10.80
CA TYR A 57 -5.47 1.25 11.04
C TYR A 57 -6.92 1.67 11.32
N GLU A 58 -7.90 1.00 10.71
CA GLU A 58 -9.33 1.19 11.01
C GLU A 58 -9.71 0.71 12.42
N GLU A 59 -9.12 -0.40 12.87
CA GLU A 59 -9.37 -0.96 14.20
C GLU A 59 -8.70 -0.15 15.32
N GLU A 60 -7.56 0.49 15.02
CA GLU A 60 -6.82 1.35 15.97
C GLU A 60 -7.36 2.78 16.07
N GLY A 61 -8.40 3.12 15.31
CA GLY A 61 -9.18 4.35 15.47
C GLY A 61 -8.57 5.60 14.83
N GLY A 62 -7.99 5.46 13.63
CA GLY A 62 -7.58 6.61 12.81
C GLY A 62 -8.66 7.67 12.63
#